data_AF-A0A2E8KES0-F1
#
_entry.id   AF-A0A2E8KES0-F1
#
_cell.length_a   1.000
_cell.length_b   1.000
_cell.length_c   1.000
_cell.angle_alpha   90.00
_cell.angle_beta   90.00
_cell.angle_gamma   90.00
#
_symmetry.space_group_name_H-M   'P 1'
#
loop_
_entity.id
_entity.type
_entity.pdbx_description
1 polymer ?
#
loop_
_entity_poly.entity_id
_entity_poly.type
_entity_poly.pdbx_seq_one_letter_code
_entity_poly.pdbx_strand_id
1 'polypeptide(L)' 'MWDTKITDAGLAHLKGLTKLETLSLSRTKITDAGVKSLKEALPDCEIER' A
#
# COMPACT_ATOMS: atom_id res chain seq x y z
N MET A 1 -12.18 9.95 13.77
CA MET A 1 -10.90 10.19 13.07
C MET A 1 -10.31 8.84 12.76
N TRP A 2 -10.22 8.47 11.49
CA TRP A 2 -9.74 7.16 11.05
C TRP A 2 -8.29 7.31 10.61
N ASP A 3 -7.38 7.16 11.57
CA ASP A 3 -5.95 7.03 11.31
C ASP A 3 -5.70 5.53 11.08
N THR A 4 -5.93 5.06 9.86
CA THR A 4 -5.56 3.70 9.47
C THR A 4 -4.03 3.62 9.53
N LYS A 5 -3.51 3.07 10.64
CA LYS A 5 -2.07 2.92 10.93
C LYS A 5 -1.41 1.85 10.04
N ILE A 6 -1.59 1.93 8.72
CA ILE A 6 -0.75 1.15 7.81
C ILE A 6 0.62 1.83 7.81
N THR A 7 1.57 1.20 8.47
CA THR A 7 3.00 1.57 8.49
C THR A 7 3.75 0.72 7.47
N ASP A 8 5.01 1.07 7.15
CA ASP A 8 5.86 0.23 6.29
C ASP A 8 5.93 -1.24 6.72
N ALA A 9 5.80 -1.53 8.02
CA ALA A 9 5.70 -2.90 8.52
C ALA A 9 4.39 -3.60 8.08
N GLY A 10 3.27 -2.87 8.05
CA GLY A 10 1.99 -3.37 7.53
C GLY A 10 2.01 -3.58 6.01
N LEU A 11 2.83 -2.83 5.27
CA LEU A 11 3.02 -3.02 3.83
C LEU A 11 3.61 -4.40 3.50
N ALA A 12 4.46 -4.95 4.37
CA ALA A 12 5.02 -6.29 4.17
C ALA A 12 3.92 -7.37 4.09
N HIS A 13 2.81 -7.19 4.80
CA HIS A 13 1.65 -8.08 4.71
C HIS A 13 0.84 -7.88 3.42
N LEU A 14 0.84 -6.67 2.85
CA LEU A 14 0.18 -6.40 1.57
C LEU A 14 0.95 -7.00 0.38
N LYS A 15 2.28 -7.15 0.48
CA LYS A 15 3.10 -7.78 -0.58
C LYS A 15 2.68 -9.23 -0.91
N GLY A 16 2.04 -9.92 0.04
CA GLY A 16 1.50 -11.27 -0.18
C GLY A 16 0.18 -11.30 -0.94
N LEU A 17 -0.47 -10.16 -1.15
CA LEU A 17 -1.76 -10.05 -1.84
C LEU A 17 -1.54 -9.91 -3.35
N THR A 18 -0.97 -10.95 -3.96
CA THR A 18 -0.66 -11.00 -5.41
C THR A 18 -1.88 -10.93 -6.33
N LYS A 19 -3.09 -11.01 -5.77
CA LYS A 19 -4.36 -10.89 -6.50
C LYS A 19 -5.05 -9.53 -6.30
N LEU A 20 -4.39 -8.59 -5.65
CA LEU A 20 -4.97 -7.28 -5.39
C LEU A 20 -4.91 -6.43 -6.68
N GLU A 21 -6.07 -6.07 -7.21
CA GLU A 21 -6.16 -5.25 -8.44
C GLU A 21 -6.16 -3.75 -8.12
N THR A 22 -6.71 -3.35 -6.97
CA THR A 22 -6.82 -1.93 -6.61
C THR A 22 -6.54 -1.73 -5.13
N LEU A 23 -5.72 -0.73 -4.80
CA LEU A 23 -5.38 -0.37 -3.43
C LEU A 23 -5.53 1.15 -3.25
N SER A 24 -6.56 1.56 -2.50
CA SER A 24 -6.71 2.97 -2.12
C SER A 24 -5.86 3.28 -0.88
N LEU A 25 -4.95 4.24 -1.04
CA LEU A 25 -4.11 4.79 0.02
C LEU A 25 -4.60 6.15 0.52
N SER A 26 -5.82 6.53 0.16
CA SER A 26 -6.40 7.82 0.53
C SER A 26 -6.45 8.01 2.04
N ARG A 27 -5.83 9.11 2.51
CA ARG A 27 -5.67 9.46 3.93
C ARG A 27 -4.92 8.42 4.77
N THR A 28 -4.02 7.65 4.15
CA THR A 28 -3.04 6.84 4.89
C THR A 28 -1.77 7.66 5.18
N LYS A 29 -1.04 7.30 6.25
CA LYS A 29 0.26 7.90 6.62
C LYS A 29 1.45 7.23 5.92
N ILE A 30 1.24 6.63 4.75
CA ILE A 30 2.32 6.00 3.99
C ILE A 30 3.20 7.07 3.34
N THR A 31 4.52 6.88 3.45
CA THR A 31 5.51 7.74 2.78
C THR A 31 5.64 7.36 1.31
N ASP A 32 6.20 8.25 0.48
CA ASP A 32 6.49 7.95 -0.93
C ASP A 32 7.36 6.68 -1.09
N ALA A 33 8.25 6.41 -0.14
CA ALA A 33 9.07 5.20 -0.12
C ALA A 33 8.23 3.93 0.07
N GLY A 34 7.24 3.96 0.97
CA GLY A 34 6.30 2.87 1.15
C GLY A 34 5.44 2.61 -0.10
N VAL A 35 4.98 3.66 -0.77
CA VAL A 35 4.25 3.53 -2.05
C VAL A 35 5.13 2.89 -3.12
N LYS A 36 6.40 3.29 -3.21
CA LYS A 36 7.34 2.70 -4.17
C LYS A 36 7.57 1.22 -3.88
N SER A 37 7.74 0.84 -2.61
CA SER A 37 7.90 -0.56 -2.21
C SER A 37 6.65 -1.40 -2.45
N LEU A 38 5.46 -0.80 -2.39
CA LEU A 38 4.19 -1.42 -2.78
C LEU A 38 4.12 -1.64 -4.30
N LYS A 39 4.46 -0.64 -5.12
CA LYS A 39 4.51 -0.78 -6.58
C LYS A 39 5.50 -1.85 -7.04
N GLU A 40 6.65 -1.96 -6.37
CA GLU A 40 7.63 -2.99 -6.67
C GLU A 40 7.14 -4.39 -6.30
N ALA A 41 6.35 -4.53 -5.23
CA ALA A 41 5.83 -5.81 -4.79
C ALA A 41 4.54 -6.23 -5.52
N LEU A 42 3.74 -5.26 -5.96
CA LEU A 42 2.48 -5.45 -6.65
C LEU A 42 2.47 -4.57 -7.92
N PRO A 43 3.22 -4.96 -8.97
CA PRO A 43 3.34 -4.18 -10.20
C PRO A 43 2.01 -4.09 -10.98
N ASP A 44 1.13 -5.07 -10.80
CA ASP A 44 -0.19 -5.14 -11.46
C ASP A 44 -1.32 -4.50 -10.62
N CYS A 45 -1.02 -4.00 -9.42
CA CYS A 45 -2.02 -3.39 -8.54
C CYS A 45 -2.11 -1.87 -8.77
N GLU A 46 -3.32 -1.37 -8.98
CA GLU A 46 -3.59 0.04 -9.20
C GLU A 46 -3.70 0.77 -7.85
N ILE A 47 -2.68 1.60 -7.57
CA ILE A 47 -2.59 2.34 -6.31
C ILE A 47 -3.21 3.72 -6.48
N GLU A 48 -4.38 3.94 -5.90
CA GLU A 48 -5.04 5.24 -5.84
C GLU A 48 -4.61 6.03 -4.59
N ARG A 49 -4.33 7.32 -4.77
CA ARG A 49 -4.03 8.26 -3.68
C ARG A 49 -5.25 9.06 -3.29
#